data_AF-W0HPR8-F1
#
_entry.id   AF-W0HPR8-F1
#
_cell.length_a   1.000
_cell.length_b   1.000
_cell.length_c   1.000
_cell.angle_alpha   90.00
_cell.angle_beta   90.00
_cell.angle_gamma   90.00
#
_symmetry.space_group_name_H-M   'P 1'
#
loop_
_entity.id
_entity.type
_entity.pdbx_description
1 polymer ?
#
loop_
_entity_poly.entity_id
_entity_poly.type
_entity_poly.pdbx_seq_one_letter_code
_entity_poly.pdbx_strand_id
1 'polypeptide(L)'
;MARKRKAVEIPGQESTTAAEVATDEQTGNQALPEGVGTSDEQSVPQRVSALPDSTAQAERNAILSTLDEPAAAIITRFDALGFTDMTDQKLTDNLSFLELVKKATTAAPVAPLGIVTNEEGKRQPVLGKPILTEHGWHVPG
;
A
#
# COMPACT_ATOMS: atom_id res chain seq x y z
N MET A 1 64.61 -0.34 7.28
CA MET A 1 63.48 0.60 7.12
C MET A 1 62.27 -0.17 6.64
N ALA A 2 61.25 -0.34 7.49
CA ALA A 2 60.02 -1.07 7.16
C ALA A 2 58.83 -0.11 7.32
N ARG A 3 58.01 0.02 6.27
CA ARG A 3 56.86 0.92 6.21
C ARG A 3 55.72 0.37 7.08
N LYS A 4 55.26 1.13 8.07
CA LYS A 4 54.08 0.80 8.88
C LYS A 4 52.81 1.03 8.03
N ARG A 5 51.94 0.02 7.94
CA ARG A 5 50.61 0.13 7.30
C ARG A 5 49.68 0.87 8.26
N LYS A 6 49.00 1.93 7.78
CA LYS A 6 47.89 2.55 8.52
C LYS A 6 46.64 1.71 8.33
N ALA A 7 45.99 1.35 9.44
CA ALA A 7 44.64 0.79 9.43
C ALA A 7 43.67 1.89 9.00
N VAL A 8 42.75 1.56 8.10
CA VAL A 8 41.61 2.38 7.72
C VAL A 8 40.51 2.10 8.75
N GLU A 9 40.13 3.12 9.51
CA GLU A 9 39.04 3.06 10.47
C GLU A 9 37.75 3.50 9.73
N ILE A 10 36.76 2.60 9.67
CA ILE A 10 35.47 2.83 9.03
C ILE A 10 34.48 3.23 10.12
N PRO A 11 33.80 4.40 10.02
CA PRO A 11 32.86 4.84 11.04
C PRO A 11 31.66 3.90 11.19
N GLY A 12 31.38 3.44 12.41
CA GLY A 12 30.14 2.70 12.73
C GLY A 12 30.28 1.20 13.07
N GLN A 13 31.50 0.67 13.26
CA GLN A 13 31.67 -0.67 13.85
C GLN A 13 32.16 -0.57 15.30
N GLU A 14 31.22 -0.64 16.25
CA GLU A 14 31.55 -1.02 17.63
C GLU A 14 31.92 -2.50 17.65
N SER A 15 33.22 -2.78 17.64
CA SER A 15 33.77 -4.13 17.79
C SER A 15 33.96 -4.41 19.28
N THR A 16 32.96 -4.99 19.95
CA THR A 16 33.11 -5.50 21.32
C THR A 16 33.89 -6.81 21.27
N THR A 17 35.17 -6.77 21.63
CA THR A 17 35.90 -7.93 22.18
C THR A 17 36.98 -7.42 23.12
N ALA A 18 36.77 -7.61 24.41
CA ALA A 18 37.83 -7.86 25.39
C ALA A 18 37.20 -8.55 26.61
N ALA A 19 37.42 -9.85 26.71
CA ALA A 19 37.42 -10.54 28.00
C ALA A 19 38.73 -10.21 28.71
N GLU A 20 38.71 -9.92 30.02
CA GLU A 20 39.55 -10.55 31.07
C GLU A 20 39.26 -9.97 32.48
N VAL A 21 38.67 -10.80 33.35
CA VAL A 21 38.96 -11.10 34.78
C VAL A 21 39.03 -9.99 35.86
N ALA A 22 38.15 -10.12 36.87
CA ALA A 22 38.39 -10.14 38.35
C ALA A 22 37.16 -9.56 39.10
N THR A 23 36.33 -10.37 39.78
CA THR A 23 36.41 -10.79 41.21
C THR A 23 35.71 -9.82 42.19
N ASP A 24 34.74 -10.40 42.93
CA ASP A 24 34.17 -10.03 44.24
C ASP A 24 33.03 -8.98 44.44
N GLU A 25 32.01 -9.47 45.15
CA GLU A 25 31.26 -8.87 46.28
C GLU A 25 30.11 -7.85 46.08
N GLN A 26 28.89 -8.41 46.08
CA GLN A 26 27.83 -8.24 47.09
C GLN A 26 27.53 -6.85 47.74
N THR A 27 26.26 -6.44 47.60
CA THR A 27 25.43 -5.58 48.49
C THR A 27 25.64 -4.06 48.49
N GLY A 28 24.57 -3.32 48.18
CA GLY A 28 24.47 -1.88 48.46
C GLY A 28 23.12 -1.30 48.08
N ASN A 29 22.21 -1.24 49.04
CA ASN A 29 20.85 -0.74 48.95
C ASN A 29 20.81 0.81 49.04
N GLN A 30 19.83 1.42 48.38
CA GLN A 30 19.25 2.76 48.61
C GLN A 30 19.97 4.03 48.07
N ALA A 31 19.27 4.73 47.17
CA ALA A 31 18.86 6.13 47.37
C ALA A 31 17.81 6.54 46.32
N LEU A 32 16.53 6.66 46.73
CA LEU A 32 15.60 7.60 46.08
C LEU A 32 16.01 9.02 46.48
N PRO A 33 15.70 10.02 45.64
CA PRO A 33 14.72 11.00 46.12
C PRO A 33 13.58 11.27 45.12
N GLU A 34 12.37 11.28 45.68
CA GLU A 34 11.14 11.80 45.10
C GLU A 34 11.23 13.29 44.78
N GLY A 35 10.58 13.69 43.67
CA GLY A 35 10.47 15.09 43.25
C GLY A 35 9.56 15.29 42.03
N VAL A 36 8.30 14.87 42.17
CA VAL A 36 7.04 15.32 41.50
C VAL A 36 7.13 16.15 40.20
N GLY A 37 6.51 15.61 39.13
CA GLY A 37 6.20 16.38 37.91
C GLY A 37 5.47 15.56 36.83
N THR A 38 4.26 15.11 37.14
CA THR A 38 3.12 14.78 36.26
C THR A 38 3.33 14.56 34.75
N SER A 39 2.88 13.38 34.30
CA SER A 39 2.25 13.11 33.00
C SER A 39 2.97 13.58 31.74
N ASP A 40 3.63 12.65 31.04
CA ASP A 40 2.96 11.96 29.93
C ASP A 40 3.85 10.78 29.53
N GLU A 41 3.47 9.61 30.00
CA GLU A 41 3.80 8.37 29.31
C GLU A 41 3.14 8.47 27.94
N GLN A 42 3.79 9.15 27.00
CA GLN A 42 3.40 9.15 25.60
C GLN A 42 3.84 7.80 25.00
N SER A 43 3.25 6.73 25.55
CA SER A 43 2.31 5.96 24.77
C SER A 43 2.85 5.65 23.37
N VAL A 44 3.62 4.57 23.33
CA VAL A 44 3.77 3.74 22.15
C VAL A 44 2.51 2.85 21.94
N PRO A 45 1.30 3.42 21.80
CA PRO A 45 0.26 2.77 21.01
C PRO A 45 -0.47 3.77 20.11
N GLN A 46 0.25 4.61 19.35
CA GLN A 46 -0.42 5.43 18.33
C GLN A 46 -0.08 5.03 16.89
N ARG A 47 0.84 4.07 16.69
CA ARG A 47 1.19 3.53 15.36
C ARG A 47 0.69 2.10 15.11
N VAL A 48 -0.18 1.58 15.97
CA VAL A 48 -0.81 0.26 15.81
C VAL A 48 -2.29 0.38 15.41
N SER A 49 -2.93 1.52 15.67
CA SER A 49 -4.35 1.77 15.33
C SER A 49 -4.62 1.95 13.84
N ALA A 50 -3.59 1.88 12.99
CA ALA A 50 -3.70 1.98 11.53
C ALA A 50 -3.07 0.79 10.82
N LEU A 51 -2.82 -0.33 11.51
CA LEU A 51 -2.69 -1.60 10.82
C LEU A 51 -4.07 -1.91 10.25
N PRO A 52 -4.24 -2.04 8.92
CA PRO A 52 -5.47 -2.60 8.39
C PRO A 52 -5.72 -3.92 9.13
N ASP A 53 -6.97 -4.17 9.53
CA ASP A 53 -7.36 -5.44 10.13
C ASP A 53 -6.70 -6.55 9.30
N SER A 54 -5.93 -7.45 9.94
CA SER A 54 -5.07 -8.40 9.20
C SER A 54 -5.85 -9.20 8.15
N THR A 55 -7.15 -9.36 8.39
CA THR A 55 -8.17 -9.89 7.48
C THR A 55 -8.31 -9.04 6.21
N ALA A 56 -8.53 -7.73 6.34
CA ALA A 56 -8.67 -6.80 5.22
C ALA A 56 -7.39 -6.72 4.37
N GLN A 57 -6.22 -6.80 5.00
CA GLN A 57 -4.96 -6.82 4.26
C GLN A 57 -4.75 -8.12 3.48
N ALA A 58 -5.14 -9.27 4.05
CA ALA A 58 -5.10 -10.56 3.37
C ALA A 58 -6.05 -10.59 2.16
N GLU A 59 -7.27 -10.06 2.30
CA GLU A 59 -8.24 -9.94 1.21
C GLU A 59 -7.72 -9.04 0.09
N ARG A 60 -7.13 -7.89 0.42
CA ARG A 60 -6.51 -7.00 -0.56
C ARG A 60 -5.43 -7.73 -1.37
N ASN A 61 -4.52 -8.41 -0.69
CA ASN A 61 -3.43 -9.14 -1.35
C ASN A 61 -3.96 -10.31 -2.20
N ALA A 62 -5.03 -10.99 -1.76
CA ALA A 62 -5.69 -12.04 -2.53
C ALA A 62 -6.27 -11.49 -3.84
N ILE A 63 -6.94 -10.33 -3.81
CA ILE A 63 -7.45 -9.69 -5.02
C ILE A 63 -6.31 -9.30 -5.94
N LEU A 64 -5.30 -8.57 -5.44
CA LEU A 64 -4.16 -8.10 -6.22
C LEU A 64 -3.41 -9.25 -6.93
N SER A 65 -3.34 -10.42 -6.30
CA SER A 65 -2.71 -11.61 -6.89
C SER A 65 -3.50 -12.24 -8.03
N THR A 66 -4.79 -11.88 -8.19
CA THR A 66 -5.69 -12.44 -9.22
C THR A 66 -5.97 -11.48 -10.37
N LEU A 67 -5.32 -10.31 -10.38
CA LEU A 67 -5.56 -9.29 -11.39
C LEU A 67 -4.78 -9.58 -12.68
N ASP A 68 -5.46 -9.45 -13.81
CA ASP A 68 -4.85 -9.53 -15.13
C ASP A 68 -4.03 -8.26 -15.47
N GLU A 69 -3.19 -8.33 -16.50
CA GLU A 69 -2.36 -7.21 -16.97
C GLU A 69 -3.14 -5.88 -17.15
N PRO A 70 -4.35 -5.85 -17.75
CA PRO A 70 -5.11 -4.61 -17.86
C PRO A 70 -5.52 -4.02 -16.51
N ALA A 71 -5.87 -4.87 -15.54
CA ALA A 71 -6.24 -4.42 -14.18
C ALA A 71 -5.02 -3.87 -13.44
N ALA A 72 -3.87 -4.55 -13.55
CA ALA A 72 -2.61 -4.07 -12.98
C ALA A 72 -2.23 -2.69 -13.57
N ALA A 73 -2.35 -2.50 -14.89
CA ALA A 73 -2.06 -1.23 -15.55
C ALA A 73 -2.95 -0.08 -15.05
N ILE A 74 -4.24 -0.35 -14.79
CA ILE A 74 -5.15 0.64 -14.20
C ILE A 74 -4.69 1.02 -12.79
N ILE A 75 -4.39 0.04 -11.94
CA ILE A 75 -3.93 0.29 -10.56
C ILE A 75 -2.65 1.11 -10.55
N THR A 76 -1.67 0.76 -11.38
CA THR A 76 -0.41 1.53 -11.49
C THR A 76 -0.67 2.98 -11.89
N ARG A 77 -1.59 3.23 -12.83
CA ARG A 77 -1.95 4.61 -13.21
C ARG A 77 -2.63 5.36 -12.08
N PHE A 78 -3.54 4.72 -11.35
CA PHE A 78 -4.23 5.37 -10.24
C PHE A 78 -3.28 5.69 -9.08
N ASP A 79 -2.32 4.82 -8.79
CA ASP A 79 -1.29 5.08 -7.77
C ASP A 79 -0.34 6.21 -8.20
N ALA A 80 0.09 6.21 -9.47
CA ALA A 80 0.95 7.26 -10.01
C ALA A 80 0.28 8.66 -10.02
N LEU A 81 -1.04 8.70 -10.22
CA LEU A 81 -1.83 9.94 -10.19
C LEU A 81 -2.24 10.35 -8.77
N GLY A 82 -2.01 9.49 -7.76
CA GLY A 82 -2.30 9.80 -6.37
C GLY A 82 -3.79 9.97 -6.07
N PHE A 83 -4.67 9.27 -6.77
CA PHE A 83 -6.11 9.40 -6.56
C PHE A 83 -6.53 8.86 -5.19
N THR A 84 -7.24 9.69 -4.44
CA THR A 84 -7.80 9.38 -3.12
C THR A 84 -9.33 9.41 -3.14
N ASP A 85 -9.95 8.79 -2.14
CA ASP A 85 -11.38 8.86 -1.91
C ASP A 85 -11.77 10.09 -1.07
N MET A 86 -13.05 10.18 -0.68
CA MET A 86 -13.59 11.27 0.14
C MET A 86 -12.99 11.34 1.56
N THR A 87 -12.23 10.33 1.97
CA THR A 87 -11.55 10.23 3.27
C THR A 87 -10.02 10.38 3.15
N ASP A 88 -9.53 10.83 1.99
CA ASP A 88 -8.10 10.94 1.67
C ASP A 88 -7.35 9.59 1.67
N GLN A 89 -8.06 8.47 1.62
CA GLN A 89 -7.45 7.14 1.43
C GLN A 89 -7.15 6.92 -0.05
N LYS A 90 -5.96 6.38 -0.36
CA LYS A 90 -5.63 5.96 -1.73
C LYS A 90 -6.67 4.97 -2.26
N LEU A 91 -7.22 5.23 -3.45
CA LEU A 91 -8.18 4.34 -4.08
C LEU A 91 -7.60 2.93 -4.31
N THR A 92 -6.30 2.82 -4.57
CA THR A 92 -5.61 1.53 -4.75
C THR A 92 -5.52 0.67 -3.49
N ASP A 93 -5.74 1.26 -2.31
CA ASP A 93 -5.84 0.54 -1.03
C ASP A 93 -7.28 0.14 -0.69
N ASN A 94 -8.26 0.66 -1.42
CA ASN A 94 -9.67 0.40 -1.19
C ASN A 94 -10.13 -0.92 -1.85
N LEU A 95 -10.65 -1.85 -1.04
CA LEU A 95 -11.15 -3.15 -1.49
C LEU A 95 -12.21 -3.05 -2.58
N SER A 96 -13.21 -2.17 -2.41
CA SER A 96 -14.29 -1.97 -3.37
C SER A 96 -13.78 -1.46 -4.72
N PHE A 97 -12.78 -0.58 -4.72
CA PHE A 97 -12.13 -0.13 -5.94
C PHE A 97 -11.40 -1.27 -6.66
N LEU A 98 -10.63 -2.08 -5.94
CA LEU A 98 -9.91 -3.22 -6.54
C LEU A 98 -10.87 -4.25 -7.15
N GLU A 99 -11.99 -4.54 -6.48
CA GLU A 99 -13.03 -5.41 -7.04
C GLU A 99 -13.68 -4.82 -8.30
N LEU A 100 -13.91 -3.51 -8.32
CA LEU A 100 -14.47 -2.82 -9.48
C LEU A 100 -13.52 -2.90 -10.67
N VAL A 101 -12.22 -2.65 -10.46
CA VAL A 101 -11.20 -2.77 -11.50
C VAL A 101 -11.19 -4.20 -12.04
N LYS A 102 -11.16 -5.21 -11.16
CA LYS A 102 -11.22 -6.61 -11.56
C LYS A 102 -12.45 -6.91 -12.42
N LYS A 103 -13.64 -6.52 -11.96
CA LYS A 103 -14.89 -6.73 -12.71
C LYS A 103 -14.89 -6.01 -14.06
N ALA A 104 -14.40 -4.78 -14.11
CA ALA A 104 -14.36 -3.99 -15.33
C ALA A 104 -13.42 -4.58 -16.39
N THR A 105 -12.34 -5.25 -15.99
CA THR A 105 -11.38 -5.87 -16.92
C THR A 105 -11.68 -7.32 -17.24
N THR A 106 -12.38 -8.05 -16.35
CA THR A 106 -12.77 -9.45 -16.57
C THR A 106 -14.15 -9.58 -17.25
N ALA A 107 -14.97 -8.53 -17.27
CA ALA A 107 -16.29 -8.57 -17.89
C ALA A 107 -16.21 -8.89 -19.39
N ALA A 108 -16.95 -9.92 -19.81
CA ALA A 108 -17.20 -10.21 -21.21
C ALA A 108 -17.87 -9.00 -21.89
N PRO A 109 -17.58 -8.75 -23.19
CA PRO A 109 -18.17 -7.63 -23.91
C PRO A 109 -19.71 -7.65 -23.80
N VAL A 110 -20.29 -6.48 -23.54
CA VAL A 110 -21.73 -6.28 -23.42
C VAL A 110 -22.45 -6.82 -24.65
N ALA A 111 -23.55 -7.54 -24.43
CA ALA A 111 -24.40 -8.04 -25.50
C ALA A 111 -24.92 -6.88 -26.38
N PRO A 112 -24.99 -7.03 -27.71
CA PRO A 112 -25.48 -5.96 -28.59
C PRO A 112 -26.88 -5.49 -28.16
N LEU A 113 -27.11 -4.18 -28.15
CA LEU A 113 -28.42 -3.57 -27.88
C LEU A 113 -29.42 -3.82 -29.02
N GLY A 114 -28.92 -4.19 -30.19
CA GLY A 114 -29.71 -4.54 -31.36
C GLY A 114 -28.81 -4.82 -32.58
N ILE A 115 -29.43 -5.10 -33.72
CA ILE A 115 -28.75 -5.24 -35.01
C ILE A 115 -29.26 -4.13 -35.93
N VAL A 116 -28.36 -3.24 -36.38
CA VAL A 116 -28.66 -2.28 -37.45
C VAL A 116 -28.07 -2.77 -38.76
N THR A 117 -28.66 -2.35 -39.87
CA THR A 117 -28.14 -2.66 -41.21
C THR A 117 -27.48 -1.39 -41.74
N ASN A 118 -26.18 -1.45 -42.07
CA ASN A 118 -25.48 -0.31 -42.65
C ASN A 118 -25.95 -0.04 -44.09
N GLU A 119 -25.50 1.07 -44.69
CA GLU A 119 -25.89 1.47 -46.06
C GLU A 119 -25.50 0.43 -47.13
N GLU A 120 -24.54 -0.45 -46.85
CA GLU A 120 -24.14 -1.57 -47.71
C GLU A 120 -24.95 -2.86 -47.47
N GLY A 121 -25.99 -2.83 -46.63
CA GLY A 121 -26.82 -3.99 -46.33
C GLY A 121 -26.23 -4.97 -45.31
N LYS A 122 -25.11 -4.65 -44.66
CA LYS A 122 -24.45 -5.51 -43.66
C LYS A 122 -25.05 -5.28 -42.27
N ARG A 123 -25.46 -6.38 -41.64
CA ARG A 123 -25.92 -6.40 -40.25
C ARG A 123 -24.75 -6.16 -39.30
N GLN A 124 -24.84 -5.12 -38.48
CA GLN A 124 -23.86 -4.77 -37.46
C GLN A 124 -24.52 -4.69 -36.08
N PRO A 125 -23.89 -5.28 -35.05
CA PRO A 125 -24.35 -5.12 -33.68
C PRO A 125 -24.24 -3.66 -33.25
N VAL A 126 -25.32 -3.10 -32.71
CA VAL A 126 -25.27 -1.80 -32.02
C VAL A 126 -24.70 -2.04 -30.63
N LEU A 127 -23.42 -1.75 -30.49
CA LEU A 127 -22.85 -1.46 -29.18
C LEU A 127 -23.22 -0.02 -28.86
N GLY A 128 -24.04 0.20 -27.84
CA GLY A 128 -24.26 1.53 -27.27
C GLY A 128 -22.94 2.00 -26.69
N LYS A 129 -22.13 2.65 -27.53
CA LYS A 129 -20.83 3.15 -27.09
C LYS A 129 -21.09 4.22 -26.02
N PRO A 130 -20.40 4.18 -24.88
CA PRO A 130 -20.51 5.23 -23.90
C PRO A 130 -20.11 6.56 -24.56
N ILE A 131 -21.00 7.56 -24.44
CA ILE A 131 -20.79 8.92 -24.92
C ILE A 131 -20.61 9.85 -23.72
N LEU A 132 -19.72 10.82 -23.84
CA LEU A 132 -19.58 11.89 -22.86
C LEU A 132 -20.55 13.01 -23.24
N THR A 133 -21.54 13.27 -22.40
CA THR A 133 -22.53 14.36 -22.55
C THR A 133 -22.25 15.48 -21.55
N GLU A 134 -23.01 16.58 -21.61
CA GLU A 134 -22.94 17.66 -20.62
C GLU A 134 -23.27 17.22 -19.18
N HIS A 135 -23.99 16.10 -19.02
CA HIS A 135 -24.33 15.51 -17.73
C HIS A 135 -23.40 14.36 -17.32
N GLY A 136 -22.31 14.14 -18.06
CA GLY A 136 -21.35 13.08 -17.83
C GLY A 136 -21.54 11.89 -18.77
N TRP A 137 -20.99 10.74 -18.36
CA TRP A 137 -21.01 9.51 -19.15
C TRP A 137 -22.44 8.96 -19.28
N HIS A 138 -22.89 8.78 -20.52
CA HIS A 138 -24.17 8.19 -20.85
C HIS A 138 -23.95 6.97 -21.75
N VAL A 139 -24.62 5.86 -21.44
CA VAL A 139 -24.68 4.67 -22.30
C VAL A 139 -26.06 4.69 -22.97
N PRO A 140 -26.16 4.96 -24.29
CA PRO A 140 -27.43 4.89 -25.00
C PRO A 140 -27.97 3.46 -24.92
N GLY A 141 -29.22 3.32 -24.48
CA GLY A 141 -29.94 2.05 -24.37
C GLY A 141 -30.66 1.64 -25.65
#